data_AF-A0A947VVC4-F1
#
_entry.id   AF-A0A947VVC4-F1
#
_cell.length_a   1.000
_cell.length_b   1.000
_cell.length_c   1.000
_cell.angle_alpha   90.00
_cell.angle_beta   90.00
_cell.angle_gamma   90.00
#
_symmetry.space_group_name_H-M   'P 1'
#
loop_
_entity.id
_entity.type
_entity.pdbx_description
1 polymer ?
#
loop_
_entity_poly.entity_id
_entity_poly.type
_entity_poly.pdbx_seq_one_letter_code
_entity_poly.pdbx_strand_id
1 'polypeptide(L)'
;MKKSKQKTIHFRKIKEKEVKSILNSFHLESAKEFSGVLIPFKKKYTDYGPLNDKDKGWIEVLAVTMKFFVDYHGNKVAEYNILRFVRLLSVNTIVLQTCYMELFNLYLSTLFDPNGNIRNGGYRILENMKMGLLPSSNKDTKTQKLRKAWMELFFELLRIEEDYTKLNKNLLLKAEMHGRKYRKDSVETNDKFLKNIRRGIEMIDRGFYFDKILEEFGLIEQVRVKEQLEKYYAFKREFKK
;
A
#
# COMPACT_ATOMS: atom_id res chain seq x y z
N MET A 1 -39.22 -28.23 9.75
CA MET A 1 -38.15 -27.21 9.89
C MET A 1 -36.79 -27.87 9.72
N LYS A 2 -36.07 -27.60 8.61
CA LYS A 2 -34.71 -28.13 8.40
C LYS A 2 -33.73 -27.33 9.28
N LYS A 3 -33.14 -27.98 10.29
CA LYS A 3 -32.06 -27.41 11.10
C LYS A 3 -30.87 -27.11 10.18
N SER A 4 -30.62 -25.83 9.93
CA SER A 4 -29.39 -25.34 9.31
C SER A 4 -28.20 -25.82 10.15
N LYS A 5 -27.39 -26.74 9.62
CA LYS A 5 -26.12 -27.13 10.24
C LYS A 5 -25.21 -25.91 10.16
N GLN A 6 -25.04 -25.20 11.28
CA GLN A 6 -23.97 -24.21 11.42
C GLN A 6 -22.65 -24.92 11.13
N LYS A 7 -22.02 -24.61 10.00
CA LYS A 7 -20.65 -25.05 9.71
C LYS A 7 -19.74 -24.37 10.73
N THR A 8 -19.19 -25.14 11.65
CA THR A 8 -18.13 -24.69 12.54
C THR A 8 -16.94 -24.28 11.68
N ILE A 9 -16.65 -22.98 11.61
CA ILE A 9 -15.48 -22.47 10.89
C ILE A 9 -14.26 -22.77 11.77
N HIS A 10 -13.45 -23.75 11.36
CA HIS A 10 -12.15 -23.98 12.00
C HIS A 10 -11.15 -22.92 11.55
N PHE A 11 -10.83 -22.01 12.46
CA PHE A 11 -9.79 -21.02 12.23
C PHE A 11 -8.39 -21.67 12.27
N ARG A 12 -7.55 -21.36 11.28
CA ARG A 12 -6.19 -21.91 11.15
C ARG A 12 -5.18 -20.97 11.81
N LYS A 13 -4.47 -21.46 12.84
CA LYS A 13 -3.33 -20.75 13.45
C LYS A 13 -2.08 -20.91 12.58
N ILE A 14 -1.34 -19.83 12.35
CA ILE A 14 -0.03 -19.93 11.67
C ILE A 14 0.94 -20.71 12.56
N LYS A 15 1.65 -21.69 11.98
CA LYS A 15 2.71 -22.42 12.68
C LYS A 15 4.05 -21.69 12.52
N GLU A 16 4.77 -21.50 13.61
CA GLU A 16 6.10 -20.84 13.64
C GLU A 16 7.08 -21.46 12.63
N LYS A 17 7.10 -22.78 12.49
CA LYS A 17 7.96 -23.48 11.53
C LYS A 17 7.73 -23.06 10.08
N GLU A 18 6.49 -22.73 9.71
CA GLU A 18 6.14 -22.31 8.36
C GLU A 18 6.56 -20.88 8.11
N VAL A 19 6.44 -20.01 9.11
CA VAL A 19 6.98 -18.65 9.09
C VAL A 19 8.49 -18.68 8.92
N LYS A 20 9.20 -19.44 9.78
CA LYS A 20 10.67 -19.58 9.70
C LYS A 20 11.11 -20.08 8.33
N SER A 21 10.38 -21.03 7.74
CA SER A 21 10.66 -21.50 6.38
C SER A 21 10.56 -20.38 5.33
N ILE A 22 9.55 -19.50 5.42
CA ILE A 22 9.41 -18.37 4.50
C ILE A 22 10.51 -17.33 4.71
N LEU A 23 10.76 -16.95 5.97
CA LEU A 23 11.80 -15.97 6.31
C LEU A 23 13.16 -16.45 5.82
N ASN A 24 13.47 -17.73 6.05
CA ASN A 24 14.69 -18.36 5.56
C ASN A 24 14.73 -18.46 4.03
N SER A 25 13.65 -18.21 3.30
CA SER A 25 13.61 -18.28 1.83
C SER A 25 13.74 -16.92 1.15
N PHE A 26 13.88 -15.81 1.89
CA PHE A 26 14.01 -14.49 1.26
C PHE A 26 15.29 -14.34 0.44
N HIS A 27 16.36 -15.04 0.82
CA HIS A 27 17.65 -15.01 0.13
C HIS A 27 17.67 -15.78 -1.19
N LEU A 28 16.60 -16.50 -1.56
CA LEU A 28 16.54 -17.24 -2.81
C LEU A 28 16.82 -16.31 -4.01
N GLU A 29 17.71 -16.76 -4.90
CA GLU A 29 18.25 -15.98 -6.01
C GLU A 29 17.21 -15.64 -7.08
N SER A 30 16.10 -16.38 -7.14
CA SER A 30 15.01 -16.10 -8.06
C SER A 30 13.65 -15.88 -7.38
N ALA A 31 12.90 -14.90 -7.89
CA ALA A 31 11.51 -14.69 -7.48
C ALA A 31 10.60 -15.88 -7.84
N LYS A 32 11.00 -16.72 -8.81
CA LYS A 32 10.26 -17.92 -9.22
C LYS A 32 10.36 -19.00 -8.14
N GLU A 33 11.55 -19.26 -7.61
CA GLU A 33 11.75 -20.21 -6.50
C GLU A 33 11.00 -19.76 -5.25
N PHE A 34 11.10 -18.46 -4.90
CA PHE A 34 10.34 -17.91 -3.79
C PHE A 34 8.82 -18.05 -3.98
N SER A 35 8.31 -17.99 -5.23
CA SER A 35 6.89 -18.26 -5.51
C SER A 35 6.49 -19.68 -5.14
N GLY A 36 7.39 -20.66 -5.33
CA GLY A 36 7.17 -22.05 -4.92
C GLY A 36 6.98 -22.18 -3.40
N VAL A 37 7.65 -21.34 -2.61
CA VAL A 37 7.49 -21.28 -1.15
C VAL A 37 6.21 -20.52 -0.76
N LEU A 38 5.91 -19.42 -1.45
CA LEU A 38 4.80 -18.53 -1.11
C LEU A 38 3.42 -19.11 -1.47
N ILE A 39 3.29 -19.84 -2.59
CA ILE A 39 2.00 -20.37 -3.09
C ILE A 39 1.35 -21.35 -2.08
N PRO A 40 2.06 -22.34 -1.51
CA PRO A 40 1.50 -23.21 -0.48
C PRO A 40 0.98 -22.44 0.73
N PHE A 41 1.74 -21.43 1.18
CA PHE A 41 1.34 -20.58 2.31
C PHE A 41 0.08 -19.76 1.98
N LYS A 42 0.04 -19.13 0.80
CA LYS A 42 -1.12 -18.40 0.28
C LYS A 42 -2.37 -19.29 0.27
N LYS A 43 -2.29 -20.44 -0.39
CA LYS A 43 -3.40 -21.40 -0.46
C LYS A 43 -3.86 -21.80 0.93
N LYS A 44 -2.95 -22.00 1.87
CA LYS A 44 -3.31 -22.46 3.22
C LYS A 44 -4.00 -21.38 4.07
N TYR A 45 -3.65 -20.11 3.89
CA TYR A 45 -3.99 -19.08 4.87
C TYR A 45 -4.78 -17.88 4.32
N THR A 46 -4.72 -17.57 3.03
CA THR A 46 -5.41 -16.40 2.46
C THR A 46 -6.59 -16.74 1.56
N ASP A 47 -6.55 -17.89 0.88
CA ASP A 47 -7.56 -18.23 -0.13
C ASP A 47 -8.88 -18.80 0.44
N TYR A 48 -8.94 -19.09 1.75
CA TYR A 48 -10.08 -19.80 2.39
C TYR A 48 -10.90 -18.97 3.40
N GLY A 49 -10.87 -17.63 3.32
CA GLY A 49 -11.77 -16.75 4.07
C GLY A 49 -11.10 -15.94 5.19
N PRO A 50 -11.86 -15.03 5.84
CA PRO A 50 -11.34 -14.13 6.86
C PRO A 50 -10.82 -14.94 8.05
N LEU A 51 -9.58 -14.66 8.44
CA LEU A 51 -8.91 -15.30 9.56
C LEU A 51 -9.48 -14.78 10.89
N ASN A 52 -9.28 -15.54 11.96
CA ASN A 52 -9.82 -15.17 13.27
C ASN A 52 -9.18 -13.88 13.76
N ASP A 53 -10.02 -13.00 14.31
CA ASP A 53 -9.55 -11.73 14.83
C ASP A 53 -8.59 -11.83 16.04
N LYS A 54 -8.49 -13.02 16.61
CA LYS A 54 -7.62 -13.33 17.75
C LYS A 54 -6.21 -13.79 17.36
N ASP A 55 -5.92 -14.01 16.07
CA ASP A 55 -4.63 -14.56 15.63
C ASP A 55 -3.56 -13.47 15.48
N LYS A 56 -2.99 -13.05 16.62
CA LYS A 56 -1.89 -12.07 16.70
C LYS A 56 -0.62 -12.48 15.94
N GLY A 57 -0.50 -13.77 15.58
CA GLY A 57 0.68 -14.28 14.87
C GLY A 57 0.99 -13.55 13.57
N TRP A 58 -0.02 -13.06 12.84
CA TRP A 58 0.21 -12.30 11.60
C TRP A 58 0.93 -10.96 11.83
N ILE A 59 0.65 -10.30 12.96
CA ILE A 59 1.30 -9.04 13.32
C ILE A 59 2.77 -9.28 13.64
N GLU A 60 3.07 -10.30 14.43
CA GLU A 60 4.45 -10.69 14.77
C GLU A 60 5.24 -11.08 13.51
N VAL A 61 4.62 -11.86 12.61
CA VAL A 61 5.22 -12.23 11.32
C VAL A 61 5.50 -11.00 10.47
N LEU A 62 4.55 -10.06 10.40
CA LEU A 62 4.75 -8.82 9.63
C LEU A 62 5.91 -8.01 10.22
N ALA A 63 5.92 -7.77 11.53
CA ALA A 63 6.97 -7.01 12.21
C ALA A 63 8.36 -7.61 11.97
N VAL A 64 8.49 -8.94 12.07
CA VAL A 64 9.76 -9.64 11.78
C VAL A 64 10.12 -9.51 10.30
N THR A 65 9.16 -9.71 9.39
CA THR A 65 9.37 -9.58 7.93
C THR A 65 9.84 -8.19 7.54
N MET A 66 9.27 -7.15 8.16
CA MET A 66 9.63 -5.76 7.94
C MET A 66 11.08 -5.46 8.34
N LYS A 67 11.57 -6.06 9.42
CA LYS A 67 12.98 -5.95 9.84
C LYS A 67 13.92 -6.49 8.76
N PHE A 68 13.59 -7.64 8.17
CA PHE A 68 14.38 -8.21 7.08
C PHE A 68 14.47 -7.31 5.85
N PHE A 69 13.44 -6.49 5.57
CA PHE A 69 13.51 -5.55 4.44
C PHE A 69 14.69 -4.58 4.60
N VAL A 70 14.92 -4.10 5.82
CA VAL A 70 16.05 -3.24 6.16
C VAL A 70 17.37 -4.02 6.12
N ASP A 71 17.39 -5.23 6.70
CA ASP A 71 18.60 -6.06 6.77
C ASP A 71 19.12 -6.50 5.38
N TYR A 72 18.21 -6.67 4.41
CA TYR A 72 18.54 -7.06 3.04
C TYR A 72 18.70 -5.86 2.08
N HIS A 73 18.84 -4.65 2.59
CA HIS A 73 18.95 -3.47 1.75
C HIS A 73 20.06 -3.60 0.68
N GLY A 74 19.71 -3.34 -0.58
CA GLY A 74 20.61 -3.50 -1.72
C GLY A 74 20.55 -4.88 -2.40
N ASN A 75 19.99 -5.90 -1.74
CA ASN A 75 19.61 -7.15 -2.40
C ASN A 75 18.20 -7.06 -2.99
N LYS A 76 18.14 -6.57 -4.23
CA LYS A 76 16.90 -6.34 -4.99
C LYS A 76 15.96 -7.54 -5.08
N VAL A 77 16.48 -8.77 -5.12
CA VAL A 77 15.65 -9.98 -5.21
C VAL A 77 15.02 -10.27 -3.85
N ALA A 78 15.82 -10.21 -2.79
CA ALA A 78 15.34 -10.41 -1.42
C ALA A 78 14.33 -9.32 -1.03
N GLU A 79 14.63 -8.05 -1.27
CA GLU A 79 13.73 -6.91 -1.05
C GLU A 79 12.39 -7.13 -1.78
N TYR A 80 12.42 -7.60 -3.04
CA TYR A 80 11.21 -7.87 -3.80
C TYR A 80 10.41 -9.07 -3.24
N ASN A 81 11.08 -10.15 -2.83
CA ASN A 81 10.45 -11.31 -2.20
C ASN A 81 9.78 -10.92 -0.87
N ILE A 82 10.43 -10.07 -0.08
CA ILE A 82 9.88 -9.53 1.17
C ILE A 82 8.63 -8.71 0.89
N LEU A 83 8.65 -7.79 -0.08
CA LEU A 83 7.47 -7.01 -0.47
C LEU A 83 6.30 -7.89 -0.92
N ARG A 84 6.59 -8.98 -1.64
CA ARG A 84 5.57 -9.96 -2.05
C ARG A 84 4.95 -10.68 -0.86
N PHE A 85 5.73 -11.01 0.17
CA PHE A 85 5.22 -11.60 1.39
C PHE A 85 4.43 -10.59 2.21
N VAL A 86 4.95 -9.38 2.44
CA VAL A 86 4.24 -8.29 3.13
C VAL A 86 2.88 -8.03 2.48
N ARG A 87 2.83 -7.94 1.15
CA ARG A 87 1.58 -7.79 0.39
C ARG A 87 0.58 -8.90 0.73
N LEU A 88 1.05 -10.14 0.84
CA LEU A 88 0.19 -11.27 1.20
C LEU A 88 -0.35 -11.14 2.62
N LEU A 89 0.43 -10.61 3.57
CA LEU A 89 -0.02 -10.36 4.94
C LEU A 89 -1.02 -9.19 5.01
N SER A 90 -0.83 -8.16 4.17
CA SER A 90 -1.61 -6.91 4.18
C SER A 90 -3.03 -7.02 3.61
N VAL A 91 -3.51 -8.22 3.27
CA VAL A 91 -4.93 -8.45 2.95
C VAL A 91 -5.80 -8.59 4.21
N ASN A 92 -5.19 -8.83 5.37
CA ASN A 92 -5.89 -9.08 6.61
C ASN A 92 -6.25 -7.76 7.32
N THR A 93 -7.54 -7.56 7.62
CA THR A 93 -8.04 -6.31 8.23
C THR A 93 -7.39 -5.97 9.57
N ILE A 94 -7.02 -6.94 10.40
CA ILE A 94 -6.33 -6.66 11.67
C ILE A 94 -4.91 -6.22 11.45
N VAL A 95 -4.21 -6.86 10.53
CA VAL A 95 -2.87 -6.46 10.13
C VAL A 95 -2.92 -5.01 9.63
N LEU A 96 -3.90 -4.67 8.80
CA LEU A 96 -4.13 -3.30 8.36
C LEU A 96 -4.43 -2.35 9.53
N GLN A 97 -5.39 -2.66 10.38
CA GLN A 97 -5.79 -1.82 11.52
C GLN A 97 -4.69 -1.63 12.57
N THR A 98 -3.74 -2.58 12.65
CA THR A 98 -2.69 -2.58 13.68
C THR A 98 -1.36 -2.04 13.16
N CYS A 99 -1.02 -2.31 11.89
CA CYS A 99 0.31 -2.06 11.33
C CYS A 99 0.31 -1.10 10.12
N TYR A 100 -0.74 -0.29 9.97
CA TYR A 100 -0.87 0.59 8.80
C TYR A 100 0.28 1.60 8.68
N MET A 101 0.80 2.11 9.79
CA MET A 101 1.91 3.07 9.77
C MET A 101 3.18 2.43 9.20
N GLU A 102 3.50 1.21 9.62
CA GLU A 102 4.64 0.45 9.12
C GLU A 102 4.48 0.14 7.62
N LEU A 103 3.27 -0.22 7.20
CA LEU A 103 2.97 -0.46 5.78
C LEU A 103 3.07 0.82 4.94
N PHE A 104 2.64 1.97 5.46
CA PHE A 104 2.83 3.27 4.80
C PHE A 104 4.29 3.65 4.72
N ASN A 105 5.05 3.52 5.80
CA ASN A 105 6.48 3.81 5.82
C ASN A 105 7.24 2.93 4.83
N LEU A 106 6.88 1.65 4.71
CA LEU A 106 7.43 0.76 3.69
C LEU A 106 7.08 1.21 2.28
N TYR A 107 5.82 1.58 2.03
CA TYR A 107 5.44 2.11 0.73
C TYR A 107 6.26 3.37 0.38
N LEU A 108 6.35 4.31 1.31
CA LEU A 108 7.12 5.54 1.15
C LEU A 108 8.61 5.27 0.88
N SER A 109 9.22 4.30 1.58
CA SER A 109 10.64 3.95 1.37
C SER A 109 10.89 3.36 -0.02
N THR A 110 9.87 2.77 -0.66
CA THR A 110 10.00 2.24 -2.02
C THR A 110 9.79 3.29 -3.12
N LEU A 111 9.30 4.50 -2.83
CA LEU A 111 8.87 5.46 -3.85
C LEU A 111 9.97 5.81 -4.85
N PHE A 112 11.18 6.04 -4.34
CA PHE A 112 12.35 6.47 -5.09
C PHE A 112 13.36 5.34 -5.34
N ASP A 113 12.98 4.09 -5.08
CA ASP A 113 13.87 2.96 -5.33
C ASP A 113 14.23 2.91 -6.83
N PRO A 114 15.51 2.72 -7.23
CA PRO A 114 15.88 2.69 -8.63
C PRO A 114 15.29 1.49 -9.40
N ASN A 115 14.98 0.38 -8.72
CA ASN A 115 14.39 -0.83 -9.26
C ASN A 115 12.85 -0.71 -9.37
N GLY A 116 12.34 -0.87 -10.60
CA GLY A 116 10.89 -0.81 -10.85
C GLY A 116 10.07 -1.89 -10.15
N ASN A 117 10.66 -3.06 -9.87
CA ASN A 117 9.96 -4.13 -9.16
C ASN A 117 9.72 -3.78 -7.69
N ILE A 118 10.67 -3.09 -7.05
CA ILE A 118 10.56 -2.63 -5.67
C ILE A 118 9.49 -1.52 -5.58
N ARG A 119 9.58 -0.51 -6.46
CA ARG A 119 8.56 0.56 -6.57
C ARG A 119 7.15 -0.01 -6.75
N ASN A 120 6.99 -0.94 -7.70
CA ASN A 120 5.71 -1.61 -7.94
C ASN A 120 5.28 -2.47 -6.74
N GLY A 121 6.21 -3.15 -6.07
CA GLY A 121 5.93 -3.95 -4.88
C GLY A 121 5.32 -3.14 -3.75
N GLY A 122 5.89 -1.96 -3.45
CA GLY A 122 5.32 -1.02 -2.48
C GLY A 122 3.91 -0.55 -2.87
N TYR A 123 3.71 -0.13 -4.12
CA TYR A 123 2.38 0.26 -4.61
C TYR A 123 1.34 -0.87 -4.49
N ARG A 124 1.73 -2.13 -4.73
CA ARG A 124 0.85 -3.30 -4.58
C ARG A 124 0.46 -3.59 -3.13
N ILE A 125 1.25 -3.16 -2.14
CA ILE A 125 0.86 -3.22 -0.72
C ILE A 125 -0.27 -2.24 -0.47
N LEU A 126 -0.13 -1.00 -0.95
CA LEU A 126 -1.15 0.05 -0.86
C LEU A 126 -2.49 -0.39 -1.47
N GLU A 127 -2.47 -1.07 -2.63
CA GLU A 127 -3.68 -1.64 -3.24
C GLU A 127 -4.49 -2.55 -2.29
N ASN A 128 -3.83 -3.39 -1.50
CA ASN A 128 -4.49 -4.31 -0.58
C ASN A 128 -5.09 -3.59 0.63
N MET A 129 -4.46 -2.50 1.06
CA MET A 129 -4.92 -1.70 2.20
C MET A 129 -6.28 -1.05 1.95
N LYS A 130 -6.68 -0.87 0.68
CA LYS A 130 -8.01 -0.34 0.29
C LYS A 130 -9.17 -1.12 0.90
N MET A 131 -9.00 -2.43 1.13
CA MET A 131 -10.01 -3.28 1.77
C MET A 131 -10.28 -2.87 3.23
N GLY A 132 -9.27 -2.36 3.94
CA GLY A 132 -9.40 -1.87 5.31
C GLY A 132 -10.15 -0.52 5.44
N LEU A 133 -10.52 0.11 4.32
CA LEU A 133 -11.13 1.44 4.29
C LEU A 133 -12.65 1.42 4.10
N LEU A 134 -13.26 0.23 3.98
CA LEU A 134 -14.72 0.10 3.81
C LEU A 134 -15.45 0.81 4.97
N PRO A 135 -16.46 1.66 4.69
CA PRO A 135 -17.38 2.20 5.67
C PRO A 135 -18.13 1.07 6.35
N SER A 136 -17.67 0.68 7.54
CA SER A 136 -18.50 -0.05 8.47
C SER A 136 -19.43 0.93 9.18
N SER A 137 -20.67 0.52 9.43
CA SER A 137 -21.55 1.15 10.41
C SER A 137 -20.89 1.22 11.80
N ASN A 138 -19.91 0.36 12.06
CA ASN A 138 -19.04 0.40 13.23
C ASN A 138 -17.99 1.51 13.11
N LYS A 139 -18.12 2.54 13.95
CA LYS A 139 -17.13 3.57 14.25
C LYS A 139 -16.01 3.06 15.17
N ASP A 140 -15.47 1.88 14.88
CA ASP A 140 -14.34 1.35 15.67
C ASP A 140 -13.13 2.30 15.53
N THR A 141 -12.51 2.64 16.67
CA THR A 141 -11.40 3.60 16.76
C THR A 141 -10.21 3.19 15.89
N LYS A 142 -9.95 1.90 15.69
CA LYS A 142 -8.82 1.44 14.86
C LYS A 142 -9.08 1.69 13.38
N THR A 143 -10.27 1.38 12.88
CA THR A 143 -10.66 1.68 11.50
C THR A 143 -10.63 3.18 11.25
N GLN A 144 -11.10 4.00 12.20
CA GLN A 144 -11.03 5.45 12.08
C GLN A 144 -9.59 5.97 12.00
N LYS A 145 -8.70 5.46 12.86
CA LYS A 145 -7.26 5.80 12.82
C LYS A 145 -6.63 5.44 11.47
N LEU A 146 -6.90 4.25 10.94
CA LEU A 146 -6.44 3.82 9.63
C LEU A 146 -6.96 4.77 8.51
N ARG A 147 -8.25 5.10 8.50
CA ARG A 147 -8.82 6.01 7.48
C ARG A 147 -8.25 7.41 7.56
N LYS A 148 -8.06 7.96 8.77
CA LYS A 148 -7.41 9.26 8.95
C LYS A 148 -5.98 9.23 8.41
N ALA A 149 -5.20 8.23 8.80
CA ALA A 149 -3.83 8.06 8.33
C ALA A 149 -3.75 7.84 6.81
N TRP A 150 -4.77 7.22 6.20
CA TRP A 150 -4.90 7.10 4.75
C TRP A 150 -5.01 8.47 4.06
N MET A 151 -5.75 9.42 4.65
CA MET A 151 -5.81 10.80 4.15
C MET A 151 -4.51 11.55 4.42
N GLU A 152 -3.88 11.35 5.59
CA GLU A 152 -2.58 11.94 5.88
C GLU A 152 -1.52 11.50 4.86
N LEU A 153 -1.52 10.22 4.47
CA LEU A 153 -0.66 9.71 3.41
C LEU A 153 -0.93 10.40 2.06
N PHE A 154 -2.19 10.67 1.72
CA PHE A 154 -2.53 11.39 0.49
C PHE A 154 -1.89 12.79 0.44
N PHE A 155 -2.03 13.57 1.52
CA PHE A 155 -1.44 14.90 1.59
C PHE A 155 0.09 14.86 1.62
N GLU A 156 0.66 13.83 2.25
CA GLU A 156 2.11 13.60 2.23
C GLU A 156 2.61 13.30 0.83
N LEU A 157 1.89 12.48 0.04
CA LEU A 157 2.25 12.22 -1.35
C LEU A 157 2.14 13.47 -2.24
N LEU A 158 1.13 14.31 -2.03
CA LEU A 158 1.03 15.61 -2.73
C LEU A 158 2.25 16.51 -2.40
N ARG A 159 2.66 16.54 -1.14
CA ARG A 159 3.85 17.28 -0.72
C ARG A 159 5.12 16.72 -1.36
N ILE A 160 5.31 15.41 -1.35
CA ILE A 160 6.45 14.73 -1.98
C ILE A 160 6.49 15.02 -3.49
N GLU A 161 5.34 15.01 -4.17
CA GLU A 161 5.26 15.38 -5.59
C GLU A 161 5.69 16.83 -5.83
N GLU A 162 5.19 17.77 -5.03
CA GLU A 162 5.55 19.19 -5.12
C GLU A 162 7.06 19.40 -4.90
N ASP A 163 7.63 18.77 -3.87
CA ASP A 163 9.06 18.87 -3.57
C ASP A 163 9.91 18.26 -4.70
N TYR A 164 9.53 17.08 -5.20
CA TYR A 164 10.23 16.44 -6.33
C TYR A 164 10.22 17.30 -7.59
N THR A 165 9.06 17.86 -7.93
CA THR A 165 8.90 18.69 -9.14
C THR A 165 9.68 19.99 -9.06
N LYS A 166 9.73 20.65 -7.89
CA LYS A 166 10.57 21.83 -7.65
C LYS A 166 12.05 21.51 -7.83
N LEU A 167 12.53 20.44 -7.20
CA LEU A 167 13.94 20.03 -7.26
C LEU A 167 14.39 19.59 -8.66
N ASN A 168 13.48 18.98 -9.44
CA ASN A 168 13.79 18.43 -10.76
C ASN A 168 13.28 19.28 -11.92
N LYS A 169 12.87 20.53 -11.68
CA LYS A 169 12.21 21.41 -12.67
C LYS A 169 12.95 21.44 -14.02
N ASN A 170 14.26 21.63 -14.02
CA ASN A 170 15.06 21.73 -15.24
C ASN A 170 15.16 20.39 -16.00
N LEU A 171 15.21 19.27 -15.28
CA LEU A 171 15.23 17.94 -15.87
C LEU A 171 13.89 17.62 -16.54
N LEU A 172 12.79 17.98 -15.86
CA LEU A 172 11.43 17.77 -16.33
C LEU A 172 11.13 18.62 -17.58
N LEU A 173 11.51 19.91 -17.57
CA LEU A 173 11.37 20.80 -18.73
C LEU A 173 12.13 20.28 -19.95
N LYS A 174 13.36 19.78 -19.78
CA LYS A 174 14.12 19.16 -20.87
C LYS A 174 13.42 17.91 -21.41
N ALA A 175 12.85 17.08 -20.55
CA ALA A 175 12.12 15.88 -20.99
C ALA A 175 10.88 16.24 -21.83
N GLU A 176 10.14 17.29 -21.44
CA GLU A 176 9.00 17.81 -22.21
C GLU A 176 9.43 18.31 -23.60
N MET A 177 10.54 19.05 -23.69
CA MET A 177 11.09 19.54 -24.96
C MET A 177 11.46 18.41 -25.94
N HIS A 178 11.82 17.22 -25.42
CA HIS A 178 12.12 16.03 -26.22
C HIS A 178 10.88 15.16 -26.51
N GLY A 179 9.67 15.72 -26.43
CA GLY A 179 8.43 15.03 -26.80
C GLY A 179 7.93 14.02 -25.78
N ARG A 180 8.60 13.88 -24.62
CA ARG A 180 8.08 13.10 -23.50
C ARG A 180 7.09 13.99 -22.75
N LYS A 181 5.82 13.98 -23.16
CA LYS A 181 4.77 14.77 -22.51
C LYS A 181 4.75 14.43 -21.01
N TYR A 182 5.03 15.42 -20.20
CA TYR A 182 4.80 15.37 -18.77
C TYR A 182 3.32 15.67 -18.56
N ARG A 183 2.58 14.69 -18.05
CA ARG A 183 1.16 14.89 -17.80
C ARG A 183 0.71 14.27 -16.49
N LYS A 184 -0.45 14.75 -16.09
CA LYS A 184 -1.07 14.72 -14.78
C LYS A 184 -1.32 13.32 -14.23
N ASP A 185 -1.70 12.39 -15.08
CA ASP A 185 -1.99 11.03 -14.64
C ASP A 185 -0.73 10.18 -14.68
N SER A 186 -0.65 9.20 -13.77
CA SER A 186 0.48 8.27 -13.68
C SER A 186 0.72 7.49 -14.97
N VAL A 187 -0.34 7.30 -15.77
CA VAL A 187 -0.27 6.63 -17.07
C VAL A 187 0.50 7.46 -18.10
N GLU A 188 0.45 8.79 -17.96
CA GLU A 188 0.91 9.71 -18.98
C GLU A 188 2.30 10.32 -18.70
N THR A 189 2.77 10.27 -17.45
CA THR A 189 4.16 10.67 -17.12
C THR A 189 5.17 9.59 -17.49
N ASN A 190 6.28 10.02 -18.10
CA ASN A 190 7.43 9.16 -18.42
C ASN A 190 8.49 9.14 -17.31
N ASP A 191 8.39 10.03 -16.31
CA ASP A 191 9.25 10.00 -15.13
C ASP A 191 8.81 8.86 -14.21
N LYS A 192 9.70 7.90 -13.99
CA LYS A 192 9.41 6.66 -13.26
C LYS A 192 9.09 6.87 -11.78
N PHE A 193 9.56 7.96 -11.17
CA PHE A 193 9.35 8.27 -9.75
C PHE A 193 8.05 9.03 -9.56
N LEU A 194 7.82 10.07 -10.36
CA LEU A 194 6.53 10.77 -10.40
C LEU A 194 5.39 9.85 -10.78
N LYS A 195 5.62 8.89 -11.68
CA LYS A 195 4.65 7.83 -11.98
C LYS A 195 4.24 7.06 -10.72
N ASN A 196 5.20 6.73 -9.85
CA ASN A 196 4.93 5.93 -8.66
C ASN A 196 4.24 6.73 -7.55
N ILE A 197 4.63 8.00 -7.37
CA ILE A 197 3.95 8.93 -6.46
C ILE A 197 2.50 9.14 -6.89
N ARG A 198 2.28 9.48 -8.17
CA ARG A 198 0.95 9.70 -8.75
C ARG A 198 0.06 8.46 -8.68
N ARG A 199 0.62 7.26 -8.89
CA ARG A 199 -0.11 6.01 -8.66
C ARG A 199 -0.64 5.89 -7.24
N GLY A 200 0.14 6.29 -6.24
CA GLY A 200 -0.32 6.33 -4.85
C GLY A 200 -1.45 7.32 -4.64
N ILE A 201 -1.29 8.55 -5.13
CA ILE A 201 -2.31 9.61 -5.07
C ILE A 201 -3.62 9.12 -5.72
N GLU A 202 -3.53 8.58 -6.94
CA GLU A 202 -4.67 8.03 -7.69
C GLU A 202 -5.31 6.83 -6.98
N MET A 203 -4.53 5.97 -6.33
CA MET A 203 -5.06 4.84 -5.56
C MET A 203 -5.96 5.31 -4.42
N ILE A 204 -5.51 6.36 -3.72
CA ILE A 204 -6.22 6.92 -2.58
C ILE A 204 -7.46 7.70 -3.06
N ASP A 205 -7.29 8.56 -4.06
CA ASP A 205 -8.38 9.38 -4.65
C ASP A 205 -9.47 8.52 -5.33
N ARG A 206 -9.11 7.46 -6.06
CA ARG A 206 -10.07 6.50 -6.63
C ARG A 206 -10.63 5.52 -5.58
N GLY A 207 -10.37 5.74 -4.31
CA GLY A 207 -11.05 5.05 -3.22
C GLY A 207 -12.54 5.38 -3.23
N PHE A 208 -13.42 4.39 -3.06
CA PHE A 208 -14.89 4.55 -3.10
C PHE A 208 -15.45 5.51 -2.01
N TYR A 209 -14.59 6.12 -1.19
CA TYR A 209 -14.94 6.87 0.01
C TYR A 209 -14.06 8.09 0.25
N PHE A 210 -13.25 8.53 -0.72
CA PHE A 210 -12.28 9.63 -0.53
C PHE A 210 -12.96 10.88 0.05
N ASP A 211 -13.98 11.41 -0.64
CA ASP A 211 -14.72 12.60 -0.19
C ASP A 211 -15.41 12.37 1.17
N LYS A 212 -15.99 11.19 1.37
CA LYS A 212 -16.68 10.83 2.63
C LYS A 212 -15.72 10.78 3.82
N ILE A 213 -14.49 10.31 3.62
CA ILE A 213 -13.47 10.28 4.67
C ILE A 213 -12.98 11.70 4.98
N LEU A 214 -12.79 12.53 3.94
CA LEU A 214 -12.44 13.94 4.13
C LEU A 214 -13.51 14.70 4.94
N GLU A 215 -14.79 14.47 4.64
CA GLU A 215 -15.93 14.99 5.40
C GLU A 215 -15.98 14.44 6.83
N GLU A 216 -15.84 13.11 7.02
CA GLU A 216 -15.89 12.43 8.32
C GLU A 216 -14.90 13.05 9.33
N PHE A 217 -13.71 13.46 8.85
CA PHE A 217 -12.64 14.00 9.69
C PHE A 217 -12.51 15.52 9.62
N GLY A 218 -13.44 16.24 8.99
CA GLY A 218 -13.39 17.70 8.87
C GLY A 218 -12.12 18.22 8.18
N LEU A 219 -11.50 17.41 7.32
CA LEU A 219 -10.22 17.75 6.70
C LEU A 219 -10.40 18.86 5.66
N ILE A 220 -11.57 18.93 5.00
CA ILE A 220 -11.91 19.95 4.00
C ILE A 220 -11.86 21.37 4.59
N GLU A 221 -12.14 21.52 5.89
CA GLU A 221 -12.20 22.81 6.57
C GLU A 221 -10.80 23.32 6.97
N GLN A 222 -9.77 22.46 6.93
CA GLN A 222 -8.40 22.87 7.24
C GLN A 222 -7.82 23.66 6.06
N VAL A 223 -7.41 24.91 6.30
CA VAL A 223 -6.94 25.84 5.25
C VAL A 223 -5.87 25.23 4.34
N ARG A 224 -4.85 24.58 4.92
CA ARG A 224 -3.77 23.92 4.16
C ARG A 224 -4.28 22.77 3.30
N VAL A 225 -5.23 21.98 3.80
CA VAL A 225 -5.86 20.88 3.05
C VAL A 225 -6.70 21.46 1.91
N LYS A 226 -7.47 22.51 2.18
CA LYS A 226 -8.29 23.19 1.18
C LYS A 226 -7.44 23.73 0.02
N GLU A 227 -6.32 24.40 0.31
CA GLU A 227 -5.39 24.87 -0.73
C GLU A 227 -4.78 23.73 -1.56
N GLN A 228 -4.39 22.63 -0.91
CA GLN A 228 -3.86 21.45 -1.59
C GLN A 228 -4.92 20.76 -2.46
N LEU A 229 -6.16 20.64 -1.97
CA LEU A 229 -7.29 20.09 -2.71
C LEU A 229 -7.70 21.01 -3.85
N GLU A 230 -7.73 22.32 -3.66
CA GLU A 230 -8.03 23.30 -4.71
C GLU A 230 -6.99 23.22 -5.83
N LYS A 231 -5.70 23.18 -5.50
CA LYS A 231 -4.62 22.95 -6.49
C LYS A 231 -4.81 21.62 -7.20
N TYR A 232 -5.08 20.54 -6.46
CA TYR A 232 -5.31 19.21 -7.01
C TYR A 232 -6.52 19.17 -7.97
N TYR A 233 -7.67 19.72 -7.58
CA TYR A 233 -8.88 19.74 -8.40
C TYR A 233 -8.85 20.79 -9.52
N ALA A 234 -8.17 21.92 -9.35
CA ALA A 234 -7.91 22.88 -10.44
C ALA A 234 -7.07 22.20 -11.52
N PHE A 235 -5.98 21.54 -11.12
CA PHE A 235 -5.17 20.68 -11.98
C PHE A 235 -6.00 19.57 -12.64
N LYS A 236 -7.03 19.01 -11.97
CA LYS A 236 -7.98 18.07 -12.59
C LYS A 236 -8.93 18.69 -13.62
N ARG A 237 -9.32 19.95 -13.45
CA ARG A 237 -10.35 20.61 -14.27
C ARG A 237 -9.79 21.22 -15.56
N GLU A 238 -8.56 21.72 -15.56
CA GLU A 238 -7.94 22.38 -16.72
C GLU A 238 -7.83 21.50 -17.98
N PHE A 239 -7.87 20.16 -17.84
CA PHE A 239 -7.63 19.23 -18.95
C PHE A 239 -8.78 18.24 -19.20
N LYS A 240 -9.99 18.55 -18.67
CA LYS A 240 -11.26 17.90 -19.08
C LYS A 240 -11.90 18.58 -20.31
N LYS A 241 -11.25 19.61 -20.86
CA LYS A 241 -11.57 20.24 -22.16
C LYS A 241 -10.55 19.79 -23.19
#